data_AF-A0A0D3EHF9-F1
#
_entry.id   AF-A0A0D3EHF9-F1
#
_cell.length_a   1.000
_cell.length_b   1.000
_cell.length_c   1.000
_cell.angle_alpha   90.00
_cell.angle_beta   90.00
_cell.angle_gamma   90.00
#
_symmetry.space_group_name_H-M   'P 1'
#
loop_
_entity.id
_entity.type
_entity.pdbx_description
1 polymer ?
#
loop_
_entity_poly.entity_id
_entity_poly.type
_entity_poly.pdbx_seq_one_letter_code
_entity_poly.pdbx_strand_id
1 'polypeptide(L)' 'MADKELNMNVRDDNVNRTGKTLTNVDHNSFFRKGEVGGWKNYLTPEMENKIDMIIDEELKGSGLTF' A
#
# COMPACT_ATOMS: atom_id res chain seq x y z
N MET A 1 -30.36 -3.65 -12.59
CA MET A 1 -29.25 -2.89 -11.97
C MET A 1 -28.01 -3.70 -12.31
N ALA A 2 -27.26 -3.30 -13.33
CA ALA A 2 -26.16 -4.11 -13.83
C ALA A 2 -25.02 -4.11 -12.80
N ASP A 3 -24.58 -5.30 -12.40
CA ASP A 3 -23.32 -5.49 -11.70
C ASP A 3 -22.21 -4.82 -12.53
N LYS A 4 -21.69 -3.69 -12.04
CA LYS A 4 -20.37 -3.24 -12.47
C LYS A 4 -19.40 -4.26 -11.89
N GLU A 5 -19.06 -5.28 -12.67
CA GLU A 5 -18.01 -6.22 -12.31
C GLU A 5 -16.78 -5.45 -11.84
N LEU A 6 -16.24 -5.89 -10.70
CA LEU A 6 -15.00 -5.40 -10.13
C LEU A 6 -13.85 -5.89 -11.01
N ASN A 7 -13.61 -5.21 -12.12
CA ASN A 7 -12.53 -5.54 -13.05
C ASN A 7 -11.19 -5.07 -12.45
N MET A 8 -10.56 -5.90 -11.63
CA MET A 8 -9.23 -5.65 -11.08
C MET A 8 -8.15 -6.15 -12.04
N ASN A 9 -7.21 -5.28 -12.40
CA ASN A 9 -6.05 -5.63 -13.21
C ASN A 9 -4.76 -5.27 -12.47
N VAL A 10 -3.92 -6.25 -12.16
CA VAL A 10 -2.67 -6.06 -11.42
C VAL A 10 -1.68 -5.10 -12.14
N ARG A 11 -1.82 -4.92 -13.45
CA ARG A 11 -0.90 -4.12 -14.28
C ARG A 11 -1.37 -2.69 -14.57
N ASP A 12 -2.63 -2.37 -14.32
CA ASP A 12 -3.22 -1.07 -14.66
C ASP A 12 -3.82 -0.40 -13.42
N ASP A 13 -3.11 0.61 -12.91
CA ASP A 13 -3.48 1.33 -11.68
C ASP A 13 -4.70 2.24 -11.89
N ASN A 14 -4.89 2.76 -13.10
CA ASN A 14 -6.01 3.63 -13.44
C ASN A 14 -7.32 2.84 -13.44
N VAL A 15 -7.31 1.64 -14.00
CA VAL A 15 -8.48 0.75 -13.97
C VAL A 15 -8.90 0.44 -12.53
N ASN A 16 -7.93 0.16 -11.65
CA ASN A 16 -8.22 -0.16 -10.25
C ASN A 16 -8.72 1.03 -9.42
N ARG A 17 -8.29 2.26 -9.73
CA ARG A 17 -8.68 3.47 -8.96
C ARG A 17 -10.01 4.07 -9.34
N THR A 18 -10.57 3.69 -10.48
CA THR A 18 -11.81 4.28 -11.00
C THR A 18 -13.04 3.49 -10.57
N GLY A 19 -14.14 4.18 -10.31
CA GLY A 19 -15.42 3.56 -9.93
C GLY A 19 -15.70 3.56 -8.43
N LYS A 20 -16.80 2.91 -8.07
CA LYS A 20 -17.30 2.79 -6.71
C LYS A 20 -17.73 1.36 -6.42
N THR A 21 -17.59 0.95 -5.17
CA THR A 21 -18.09 -0.33 -4.67
C THR A 21 -19.62 -0.37 -4.68
N LEU A 22 -20.18 -1.57 -4.47
CA LEU A 22 -21.62 -1.75 -4.26
C LEU A 22 -22.16 -0.94 -3.06
N THR A 23 -21.30 -0.64 -2.09
CA THR A 23 -21.60 0.19 -0.93
C THR A 23 -21.29 1.68 -1.15
N ASN A 24 -21.08 2.11 -2.40
CA ASN A 24 -20.85 3.50 -2.82
C ASN A 24 -19.53 4.13 -2.31
N VAL A 25 -18.52 3.31 -2.01
CA VAL A 25 -17.17 3.76 -1.61
C VAL A 25 -16.31 3.91 -2.86
N ASP A 26 -15.60 5.03 -3.00
CA ASP A 26 -14.70 5.25 -4.13
C ASP A 26 -13.50 4.30 -4.09
N HIS A 27 -13.19 3.67 -5.23
CA HIS A 27 -12.09 2.71 -5.31
C HIS A 27 -10.72 3.32 -4.95
N ASN A 28 -10.52 4.60 -5.24
CA ASN A 28 -9.31 5.33 -4.85
C ASN A 28 -9.02 5.31 -3.33
N SER A 29 -10.03 5.01 -2.51
CA SER A 29 -9.86 4.86 -1.05
C SER A 29 -9.08 3.59 -0.69
N PHE A 30 -9.06 2.59 -1.57
CA PHE A 30 -8.32 1.34 -1.39
C PHE A 30 -6.97 1.33 -2.14
N PHE A 31 -6.87 2.00 -3.29
CA PHE A 31 -5.70 1.93 -4.17
C PHE A 31 -4.79 3.16 -4.06
N ARG A 32 -3.76 3.09 -3.21
CA ARG A 32 -2.65 4.07 -3.13
C ARG A 32 -1.65 3.91 -4.30
N LYS A 33 -0.57 4.70 -4.34
CA LYS A 33 0.50 4.67 -5.36
C LYS A 33 1.07 3.27 -5.64
N GLY A 34 1.15 2.40 -4.64
CA GLY A 34 1.69 1.03 -4.82
C GLY A 34 3.20 0.99 -5.04
N GLU A 35 3.92 2.07 -4.70
CA GLU A 35 5.36 2.21 -4.94
C GLU A 35 6.18 1.75 -3.72
N VAL A 36 7.31 1.08 -4.00
CA VAL A 36 8.36 0.84 -2.99
C VAL A 36 8.99 2.18 -2.61
N GLY A 37 9.22 2.39 -1.30
CA GLY A 37 9.84 3.62 -0.79
C GLY A 37 8.89 4.80 -0.59
N GLY A 38 7.58 4.64 -0.80
CA GLY A 38 6.60 5.71 -0.60
C GLY A 38 6.56 6.31 0.81
N TRP A 39 7.08 5.59 1.83
CA TRP A 39 7.21 6.06 3.21
C TRP A 39 8.17 7.25 3.37
N LYS A 40 9.15 7.41 2.47
CA LYS A 40 10.11 8.53 2.48
C LYS A 40 9.45 9.91 2.33
N ASN A 41 8.26 9.95 1.75
CA ASN A 41 7.49 11.18 1.60
C ASN A 41 6.80 11.65 2.89
N TYR A 42 6.76 10.79 3.92
CA TYR A 42 5.97 11.02 5.13
C TYR A 42 6.79 10.92 6.42
N LEU A 43 7.88 10.16 6.41
CA LEU A 43 8.75 9.99 7.58
C LEU A 43 9.94 10.95 7.53
N THR A 44 10.32 11.46 8.70
CA THR A 44 11.61 12.15 8.85
C THR A 44 12.74 11.11 8.88
N PRO A 45 14.00 11.50 8.58
CA PRO A 45 15.14 10.60 8.70
C PRO A 45 15.30 10.00 10.10
N GLU A 46 14.93 10.74 11.14
CA GLU A 46 14.94 10.23 12.52
C GLU A 46 13.91 9.11 12.73
N MET A 47 12.70 9.25 12.17
CA MET A 47 11.66 8.22 12.27
C MET A 47 12.02 6.96 11.47
N GLU A 48 12.61 7.13 10.29
CA GLU A 48 13.18 6.05 9.47
C GLU A 48 14.19 5.24 10.29
N ASN A 49 15.23 5.91 10.80
CA ASN A 49 16.27 5.25 11.60
C ASN A 49 15.70 4.51 12.82
N LYS A 50 14.72 5.11 13.50
CA LYS A 50 14.08 4.48 14.66
C LYS A 50 13.33 3.20 14.29
N ILE A 51 12.63 3.20 13.15
CA ILE A 51 11.92 2.00 12.67
C ILE A 51 12.93 0.92 12.26
N ASP A 52 13.99 1.29 11.55
CA ASP A 52 15.04 0.36 11.15
C ASP A 52 15.67 -0.33 12.37
N MET A 53 15.99 0.44 13.41
CA MET A 53 16.50 -0.12 14.68
C MET A 53 15.53 -1.12 15.33
N ILE A 54 14.22 -0.78 15.38
CA ILE A 54 13.20 -1.67 15.96
C ILE A 54 13.08 -2.96 15.14
N ILE A 55 13.06 -2.86 13.81
CA ILE A 55 12.95 -4.04 12.94
C ILE A 55 14.17 -4.95 13.10
N ASP A 56 15.38 -4.37 13.13
CA ASP A 56 16.62 -5.13 13.33
C ASP A 56 16.62 -5.86 14.67
N GLU A 57 16.16 -5.21 15.75
CA GLU A 57 16.07 -5.81 17.08
C GLU A 57 15.05 -6.95 17.13
N GLU A 58 13.83 -6.72 16.66
CA GLU A 58 12.72 -7.68 16.75
C GLU A 58 12.88 -8.87 15.79
N LEU A 59 13.47 -8.65 14.62
CA LEU A 59 13.67 -9.71 13.63
C LEU A 59 15.03 -10.40 13.77
N LYS A 60 15.86 -9.99 14.73
CA LYS A 60 17.17 -10.60 14.98
C LYS A 60 17.04 -12.11 15.21
N GLY A 61 17.74 -12.89 14.40
CA GLY A 61 17.74 -14.35 14.51
C GLY A 61 16.52 -15.04 13.90
N SER A 62 15.57 -14.29 13.31
CA SER A 62 14.45 -14.86 12.55
C SER A 62 14.86 -15.43 11.19
N GLY A 63 16.02 -15.01 10.66
CA GLY A 63 16.48 -15.35 9.31
C GLY A 63 15.80 -14.55 8.19
N LEU A 64 14.93 -13.58 8.53
CA LEU A 64 14.32 -12.68 7.57
C LEU A 64 15.28 -11.55 7.16
N THR A 65 15.26 -11.19 5.88
CA THR A 65 16.04 -10.10 5.28
C THR A 65 15.15 -9.34 4.29
N PHE A 66 15.24 -8.02 4.25
CA PHE A 66 14.41 -7.14 3.42
C PHE A 66 15.25 -6.16 2.61
#